data_AF-A0A841RB39-F1
#
_entry.id   AF-A0A841RB39-F1
#
_cell.length_a   1.000
_cell.length_b   1.000
_cell.length_c   1.000
_cell.angle_alpha   90.00
_cell.angle_beta   90.00
_cell.angle_gamma   90.00
#
_symmetry.space_group_name_H-M   'P 1'
#
loop_
_entity.id
_entity.type
_entity.pdbx_description
1 polymer ?
#
loop_
_entity_poly.entity_id
_entity_poly.type
_entity_poly.pdbx_seq_one_letter_code
_entity_poly.pdbx_strand_id
1 'polypeptide(L)'
;MDDSFYSVESAAEKLDVHSRTVLRFIRDGKLKAVKVGRQWRIRREDLQALTGEPEKEQQASASSVIDLPVSGREEAYRYETLVMAALNSRGNRGKESNHRVDCLYNSEEQTVRFVLWGSISFMKDFFTLIDRY
;
A
#
# COMPACT_ATOMS: atom_id res chain seq x y z
N MET A 1 -12.48 -8.01 -17.27
CA MET A 1 -11.26 -8.47 -17.96
C MET A 1 -11.18 -7.64 -19.22
N ASP A 2 -10.33 -6.63 -19.23
CA ASP A 2 -10.13 -5.78 -20.41
C ASP A 2 -8.63 -5.82 -20.72
N ASP A 3 -8.31 -6.30 -21.93
CA ASP A 3 -6.94 -6.55 -22.39
C ASP A 3 -6.18 -5.21 -22.47
N SER A 4 -5.52 -4.88 -21.36
CA SER A 4 -4.93 -3.57 -21.05
C SER A 4 -3.58 -3.36 -21.76
N PHE A 5 -3.57 -3.48 -23.08
CA PHE A 5 -2.39 -3.25 -23.91
C PHE A 5 -2.41 -1.86 -24.54
N TYR A 6 -1.30 -1.13 -24.41
CA TYR A 6 -1.04 0.12 -25.11
C TYR A 6 -0.32 -0.14 -26.43
N SER A 7 -0.63 0.67 -27.45
CA SER A 7 0.24 0.83 -28.62
C SER A 7 1.45 1.70 -28.28
N VAL A 8 2.41 1.76 -29.19
CA VAL A 8 3.56 2.67 -29.07
C VAL A 8 3.11 4.12 -29.03
N GLU A 9 2.12 4.47 -29.84
CA GLU A 9 1.56 5.81 -29.94
C GLU A 9 0.86 6.21 -28.64
N SER A 10 -0.01 5.35 -28.10
CA SER A 10 -0.69 5.63 -26.83
C SER A 10 0.27 5.69 -25.64
N ALA A 11 1.32 4.86 -25.64
CA ALA A 11 2.37 4.95 -24.62
C ALA A 11 3.18 6.24 -24.74
N ALA A 12 3.44 6.72 -25.97
CA ALA A 12 4.16 7.95 -26.24
C ALA A 12 3.39 9.18 -25.74
N GLU A 13 2.09 9.25 -26.03
CA GLU A 13 1.20 10.30 -25.52
C GLU A 13 1.16 10.33 -23.99
N LYS A 14 1.03 9.17 -23.34
CA LYS A 14 0.94 9.07 -21.88
C LYS A 14 2.22 9.46 -21.16
N LEU A 15 3.37 9.19 -21.77
CA LEU A 15 4.68 9.53 -21.23
C LEU A 15 5.14 10.94 -21.65
N ASP A 16 4.38 11.65 -22.47
CA ASP A 16 4.76 12.92 -23.10
C ASP A 16 6.14 12.85 -23.80
N VAL A 17 6.35 11.78 -24.57
CA VAL A 17 7.59 11.57 -25.34
C VAL A 17 7.29 11.20 -26.78
N HIS A 18 8.27 11.35 -27.66
CA HIS A 18 8.14 10.91 -29.05
C HIS A 18 8.08 9.37 -29.16
N SER A 19 7.26 8.82 -30.07
CA SER A 19 7.11 7.37 -30.31
C SER A 19 8.43 6.64 -30.58
N ARG A 20 9.36 7.32 -31.27
CA ARG A 20 10.74 6.85 -31.47
C ARG A 20 11.48 6.54 -30.15
N THR A 21 11.24 7.32 -29.10
CA THR A 21 11.82 7.11 -27.77
C THR A 21 11.24 5.87 -27.11
N VAL A 22 9.93 5.65 -27.23
CA VAL A 22 9.27 4.43 -26.76
C VAL A 22 9.84 3.18 -27.48
N LEU A 23 9.99 3.24 -28.81
CA LEU A 23 10.63 2.16 -29.57
C LEU A 23 12.09 1.92 -29.15
N ARG A 24 12.82 2.99 -28.82
CA ARG A 24 14.18 2.88 -28.27
C ARG A 24 14.15 2.17 -26.90
N PHE A 25 13.23 2.52 -26.01
CA PHE A 25 13.10 1.85 -24.72
C PHE A 25 12.79 0.36 -24.84
N ILE A 26 11.96 -0.02 -25.82
CA ILE A 26 11.68 -1.44 -26.11
C ILE A 26 12.95 -2.15 -26.59
N ARG A 27 13.71 -1.53 -27.51
CA ARG A 27 14.97 -2.10 -28.04
C ARG A 27 16.07 -2.21 -26.99
N ASP A 28 16.18 -1.22 -26.12
CA ASP A 28 17.16 -1.16 -25.04
C ASP A 28 16.77 -2.07 -23.86
N GLY A 29 15.62 -2.76 -23.92
CA GLY A 29 15.10 -3.62 -22.86
C GLY A 29 14.57 -2.87 -21.63
N LYS A 30 14.46 -1.54 -21.69
CA LYS A 30 13.94 -0.69 -20.61
C LYS A 30 12.43 -0.76 -20.47
N LEU A 31 11.73 -1.10 -21.56
CA LEU A 31 10.28 -1.26 -21.57
C LEU A 31 9.93 -2.62 -22.18
N LYS A 32 9.28 -3.48 -21.41
CA LYS A 32 8.81 -4.78 -21.91
C LYS A 32 7.62 -4.57 -22.85
N ALA A 33 7.67 -5.23 -23.99
CA ALA A 33 6.60 -5.20 -24.99
C ALA A 33 6.57 -6.53 -25.76
N VAL A 34 5.37 -6.92 -26.18
CA VAL A 34 5.15 -8.10 -27.02
C VAL A 34 4.83 -7.64 -28.43
N LYS A 35 5.42 -8.29 -29.43
CA LYS A 35 5.08 -8.00 -30.83
C LYS A 35 3.87 -8.84 -31.24
N VAL A 36 2.78 -8.18 -31.57
CA VAL A 36 1.53 -8.81 -32.02
C VAL A 36 1.28 -8.37 -33.46
N GLY A 37 1.49 -9.30 -34.40
CA GLY A 37 1.49 -8.98 -35.83
C GLY A 37 2.57 -7.96 -36.20
N ARG A 38 2.15 -6.81 -36.72
CA ARG A 38 3.04 -5.70 -37.14
C ARG A 38 3.21 -4.61 -36.08
N GLN A 39 2.57 -4.73 -34.93
CA GLN A 39 2.55 -3.70 -33.89
C GLN A 39 3.17 -4.21 -32.59
N TRP A 40 3.76 -3.28 -31.84
CA TRP A 40 4.13 -3.55 -30.45
C TRP A 40 2.91 -3.33 -29.56
N ARG A 41 2.76 -4.22 -28.58
CA ARG A 41 1.77 -4.16 -27.51
C ARG A 41 2.51 -4.12 -26.19
N ILE A 42 2.30 -3.05 -25.44
CA ILE A 42 2.93 -2.79 -24.15
C ILE A 42 1.86 -3.02 -23.09
N ARG A 43 2.12 -3.84 -22.07
CA ARG A 43 1.15 -3.99 -21.00
C ARG A 43 1.13 -2.75 -20.12
N ARG A 44 -0.02 -2.45 -19.51
CA ARG A 44 -0.14 -1.35 -18.54
C ARG A 44 0.87 -1.43 -17.41
N GLU A 45 1.06 -2.63 -16.85
CA GLU A 45 2.03 -2.92 -15.78
C GLU A 45 3.47 -2.54 -16.20
N ASP A 46 3.87 -2.89 -17.41
CA ASP A 46 5.20 -2.62 -17.93
C ASP A 46 5.44 -1.13 -18.19
N LEU A 47 4.40 -0.42 -18.64
CA LEU A 47 4.45 1.02 -18.85
C LEU A 47 4.54 1.81 -17.52
N GLN A 48 3.83 1.36 -16.48
CA GLN A 48 3.88 1.94 -15.13
C GLN A 48 5.21 1.64 -14.44
N ALA A 49 5.74 0.43 -14.60
CA ALA A 49 7.06 0.08 -14.09
C ALA A 49 8.18 1.00 -14.64
N LEU A 50 8.03 1.49 -15.87
CA LEU A 50 8.95 2.45 -16.48
C LEU A 50 8.89 3.84 -15.84
N THR A 51 7.70 4.32 -15.45
CA THR A 51 7.54 5.64 -14.79
C THR A 51 7.92 5.63 -13.33
N GLY A 52 8.18 4.45 -12.76
CA GLY A 52 8.47 4.30 -11.33
C GLY A 52 7.25 4.55 -10.45
N GLU A 53 6.04 4.61 -11.03
CA GLU A 53 4.81 4.58 -10.25
C GLU A 53 4.57 3.11 -9.88
N PRO A 54 4.84 2.69 -8.61
CA PRO A 54 4.31 1.42 -8.18
C PRO A 54 2.81 1.47 -8.41
N GLU A 55 2.26 0.39 -8.96
CA GLU A 55 0.81 0.23 -9.01
C GLU A 55 0.32 0.53 -7.58
N LYS A 56 -0.42 1.64 -7.39
CA LYS A 56 -1.27 1.76 -6.21
C LYS A 56 -2.26 0.65 -6.41
N GLU A 57 -1.90 -0.56 -5.98
CA GLU A 57 -2.82 -1.67 -5.91
C GLU A 57 -4.05 -1.06 -5.24
N GLN A 58 -5.19 -1.08 -5.95
CA GLN A 58 -6.47 -0.65 -5.40
C GLN A 58 -6.88 -1.70 -4.37
N GLN A 59 -6.08 -1.86 -3.33
CA GLN A 59 -6.35 -2.69 -2.20
C GLN A 59 -7.34 -1.93 -1.32
N ALA A 60 -8.36 -2.66 -0.87
CA ALA A 60 -9.27 -2.14 0.12
C ALA A 60 -8.46 -1.64 1.33
N SER A 61 -8.71 -0.39 1.68
CA SER A 61 -8.25 0.21 2.93
C SER A 61 -9.44 0.38 3.85
N ALA A 62 -9.21 0.26 5.15
CA ALA A 62 -10.19 0.53 6.17
C ALA A 62 -9.66 1.55 7.18
N SER A 63 -10.57 2.08 7.97
CA SER A 63 -10.30 2.84 9.18
C SER A 63 -11.16 2.34 10.32
N SER A 64 -10.65 2.36 11.54
CA SER A 64 -11.41 1.93 12.71
C SER A 64 -11.05 2.77 13.92
N VAL A 65 -12.05 3.04 14.76
CA VAL A 65 -11.88 3.59 16.11
C VAL A 65 -12.27 2.49 17.08
N ILE A 66 -11.38 2.15 18.01
CA ILE A 66 -11.60 1.10 19.00
C ILE A 66 -11.37 1.69 20.38
N ASP A 67 -12.37 1.62 21.24
CA ASP A 67 -12.27 2.00 22.64
C ASP A 67 -12.19 0.74 23.50
N LEU A 68 -11.07 0.58 24.21
CA LEU A 68 -10.86 -0.53 25.14
C LEU A 68 -10.91 0.01 26.58
N PRO A 69 -11.78 -0.52 27.44
CA PRO A 69 -11.75 -0.20 28.86
C PRO A 69 -10.48 -0.78 29.50
N VAL A 70 -9.87 -0.02 30.40
CA VAL A 70 -8.66 -0.39 31.14
C VAL A 70 -8.82 -0.10 32.63
N SER A 71 -8.09 -0.83 33.47
CA SER A 71 -8.09 -0.65 34.92
C SER A 71 -7.31 0.59 35.39
N GLY A 72 -6.51 1.19 34.50
CA GLY A 72 -5.76 2.40 34.80
C GLY A 72 -4.62 2.67 33.82
N ARG A 73 -3.81 3.67 34.16
CA ARG A 73 -2.74 4.19 33.30
C ARG A 73 -1.67 3.15 32.96
N GLU A 74 -1.31 2.27 33.89
CA GLU A 74 -0.32 1.23 33.63
C GLU A 74 -0.82 0.24 32.57
N GLU A 75 -2.07 -0.18 32.65
CA GLU A 75 -2.67 -1.06 31.64
C GLU A 75 -2.75 -0.38 30.28
N ALA A 76 -3.11 0.91 30.25
CA ALA A 76 -3.07 1.70 29.02
C ALA A 76 -1.67 1.74 28.38
N TYR A 77 -0.63 1.97 29.18
CA TYR A 77 0.75 1.94 28.69
C TYR A 77 1.18 0.56 28.16
N ARG A 78 0.69 -0.53 28.76
CA ARG A 78 0.95 -1.89 28.23
C ARG A 78 0.35 -2.07 26.84
N TYR A 79 -0.89 -1.63 26.65
CA TYR A 79 -1.56 -1.64 25.35
C TYR A 79 -0.80 -0.81 24.30
N GLU A 80 -0.41 0.42 24.64
CA GLU A 80 0.39 1.29 23.76
C GLU A 80 1.73 0.63 23.39
N THR A 81 2.47 0.15 24.38
CA THR A 81 3.79 -0.49 24.19
C THR A 81 3.68 -1.72 23.30
N LEU A 82 2.69 -2.58 23.55
CA LEU A 82 2.44 -3.78 22.78
C LEU A 82 2.13 -3.47 21.32
N VAL A 83 1.23 -2.50 21.07
CA VAL A 83 0.88 -2.06 19.73
C VAL A 83 2.09 -1.49 19.00
N MET A 84 2.84 -0.59 19.63
CA MET A 84 4.03 0.01 19.02
C MET A 84 5.13 -1.02 18.75
N ALA A 85 5.32 -2.01 19.63
CA ALA A 85 6.25 -3.10 19.42
C ALA A 85 5.81 -3.98 18.23
N ALA A 86 4.52 -4.32 18.14
CA ALA A 86 3.98 -5.10 17.04
C ALA A 86 4.15 -4.39 15.69
N LEU A 87 3.88 -3.08 15.63
CA LEU A 87 4.08 -2.25 14.43
C LEU A 87 5.54 -2.21 13.98
N ASN A 88 6.48 -2.08 14.91
CA ASN A 88 7.90 -1.97 14.61
C ASN A 88 8.60 -3.34 14.35
N SER A 89 8.05 -4.43 14.88
CA SER A 89 8.62 -5.79 14.73
C SER A 89 8.38 -6.39 13.34
N ARG A 90 7.37 -5.92 12.62
CA ARG A 90 7.11 -6.34 11.24
C ARG A 90 8.14 -5.66 10.34
N GLY A 91 9.16 -6.43 9.95
CA GLY A 91 10.28 -6.04 9.09
C GLY A 91 9.88 -5.64 7.67
N ASN A 92 8.98 -4.68 7.51
CA ASN A 92 8.57 -4.11 6.24
C ASN A 92 9.47 -2.92 5.88
N ARG A 93 10.80 -3.12 5.94
CA ARG A 93 11.82 -2.16 5.46
C ARG A 93 11.86 -2.01 3.93
N GLY A 94 10.88 -2.57 3.20
CA GLY A 94 10.94 -2.64 1.73
C GLY A 94 9.63 -2.35 0.98
N LYS A 95 8.48 -2.26 1.65
CA LYS A 95 7.24 -1.77 1.05
C LYS A 95 6.57 -0.87 2.07
N GLU A 96 6.33 0.38 1.71
CA GLU A 96 5.55 1.32 2.50
C GLU A 96 4.13 0.77 2.70
N SER A 97 3.94 -0.09 3.70
CA SER A 97 2.61 -0.42 4.20
C SER A 97 2.12 0.83 4.91
N ASN A 98 1.39 1.65 4.15
CA ASN A 98 0.88 2.95 4.55
C ASN A 98 -0.21 2.74 5.62
N HIS A 99 0.21 2.39 6.83
CA HIS A 99 -0.65 2.11 7.97
C HIS A 99 -0.30 3.08 9.09
N ARG A 100 -1.32 3.63 9.73
CA ARG A 100 -1.19 4.58 10.82
C ARG A 100 -2.04 4.10 11.98
N VAL A 101 -1.48 4.25 13.18
CA VAL A 101 -2.17 4.03 14.44
C VAL A 101 -1.91 5.24 15.32
N ASP A 102 -2.98 5.88 15.76
CA ASP A 102 -2.94 6.81 16.87
C ASP A 102 -3.50 6.12 18.13
N CYS A 103 -2.90 6.38 19.29
CA CYS A 103 -3.31 5.82 20.58
C CYS A 103 -3.53 6.96 21.57
N LEU A 104 -4.68 7.00 22.23
CA LEU A 104 -5.01 8.02 23.23
C LEU A 104 -5.58 7.35 24.48
N TYR A 105 -5.01 7.67 25.64
CA TYR A 105 -5.57 7.24 26.92
C TYR A 105 -6.45 8.35 27.51
N ASN A 106 -7.70 8.01 27.82
CA ASN A 106 -8.61 8.86 28.57
C ASN A 106 -8.67 8.37 30.03
N SER A 107 -8.17 9.18 30.97
CA SER A 107 -8.15 8.85 32.38
C SER A 107 -9.50 8.97 33.08
N GLU A 108 -10.41 9.79 32.58
CA GLU A 108 -11.74 9.98 33.18
C GLU A 108 -12.64 8.78 32.90
N GLU A 109 -12.60 8.29 31.67
CA GLU A 109 -13.41 7.12 31.26
C GLU A 109 -12.69 5.79 31.45
N GLN A 110 -11.42 5.84 31.88
CA GLN A 110 -10.52 4.69 31.94
C GLN A 110 -10.53 3.87 30.64
N THR A 111 -10.38 4.55 29.51
CA THR A 111 -10.39 3.93 28.17
C THR A 111 -9.12 4.26 27.40
N VAL A 112 -8.65 3.29 26.61
CA VAL A 112 -7.66 3.52 25.56
C VAL A 112 -8.36 3.49 24.21
N ARG A 113 -8.24 4.59 23.48
CA ARG A 113 -8.73 4.72 22.11
C ARG A 113 -7.62 4.48 21.12
N PHE A 114 -7.85 3.54 20.21
CA PHE A 114 -7.05 3.36 19.02
C PHE A 114 -7.76 3.93 17.80
N VAL A 115 -7.04 4.69 16.97
CA VAL A 115 -7.51 5.13 15.66
C VAL A 115 -6.58 4.59 14.60
N LEU A 116 -7.13 3.78 13.70
CA LEU A 116 -6.40 2.98 12.73
C LEU A 116 -6.73 3.40 11.31
N TRP A 117 -5.74 3.39 10.44
CA TRP A 117 -5.90 3.45 8.99
C TRP A 117 -4.93 2.47 8.35
N GLY A 118 -5.38 1.68 7.37
CA GLY A 118 -4.50 0.75 6.69
C GLY A 118 -5.20 -0.30 5.83
N SER A 119 -4.43 -1.32 5.43
CA SER A 119 -4.90 -2.45 4.61
C SER A 119 -5.80 -3.38 5.41
N ILE A 120 -6.59 -4.20 4.72
CA ILE A 120 -7.41 -5.23 5.38
C ILE A 120 -6.55 -6.23 6.17
N SER A 121 -5.38 -6.63 5.65
CA SER A 121 -4.47 -7.51 6.39
C SER A 121 -4.03 -6.88 7.70
N PHE A 122 -3.61 -5.61 7.64
CA PHE A 122 -3.22 -4.85 8.82
C PHE A 122 -4.32 -4.77 9.86
N MET A 123 -5.56 -4.48 9.45
CA MET A 123 -6.69 -4.44 10.37
C MET A 123 -6.94 -5.78 11.06
N LYS A 124 -6.92 -6.88 10.31
CA LYS A 124 -7.08 -8.24 10.85
C LYS A 124 -6.00 -8.56 11.89
N ASP A 125 -4.75 -8.24 11.56
CA ASP A 125 -3.60 -8.46 12.43
C ASP A 125 -3.71 -7.63 13.72
N PHE A 126 -4.14 -6.37 13.61
CA PHE A 126 -4.36 -5.49 14.75
C PHE A 126 -5.47 -6.01 15.67
N PHE A 127 -6.64 -6.37 15.10
CA PHE A 127 -7.74 -6.90 15.89
C PHE A 127 -7.35 -8.21 16.60
N THR A 128 -6.60 -9.08 15.93
CA THR A 128 -6.09 -10.32 16.54
C THR A 128 -5.09 -10.04 17.67
N LEU A 129 -4.33 -8.94 17.59
CA LEU A 129 -3.36 -8.56 18.60
C LEU A 129 -4.05 -8.10 19.89
N ILE A 130 -5.05 -7.23 19.77
CA ILE A 130 -5.76 -6.67 20.94
C ILE A 130 -6.75 -7.65 21.57
N ASP A 131 -7.33 -8.57 20.79
CA ASP A 131 -8.27 -9.60 21.30
C ASP A 131 -7.58 -10.66 22.19
N ARG A 132 -6.25 -10.73 22.16
CA ARG A 132 -5.46 -11.64 23.01
C ARG A 132 -5.14 -11.08 24.39
N TYR A 133 -5.42 -9.80 24.62
CA TYR A 133 -5.16 -9.08 25.86
C TYR A 133 -6.47 -8.68 26.54
#